data_AF-A0A1S6WWB2-F1
#
_entry.id   AF-A0A1S6WWB2-F1
#
_cell.length_a   1.000
_cell.length_b   1.000
_cell.length_c   1.000
_cell.angle_alpha   90.00
_cell.angle_beta   90.00
_cell.angle_gamma   90.00
#
_symmetry.space_group_name_H-M   'P 1'
#
loop_
_entity.id
_entity.type
_entity.pdbx_description
1 polymer ?
#
loop_
_entity_poly.entity_id
_entity_poly.type
_entity_poly.pdbx_seq_one_letter_code
_entity_poly.pdbx_strand_id
1 'polypeptide(L)'
;MVLKKGDAVSINGKILSPAILLAQLNQYEYDNGIGRLDLVENHFIGMKSRDIYETSGGIILLTAHRAIESLTLDRGVAHLKDELMPCYAELIY
;
A
#
# COMPACT_ATOMS: atom_id res chain seq x y z
N MET A 1 1.47 10.73 -9.18
CA MET A 1 1.92 9.38 -9.60
C MET A 1 0.99 8.90 -10.71
N VAL A 2 1.49 8.14 -11.69
CA VAL A 2 0.67 7.53 -12.74
C VAL A 2 0.63 6.03 -12.56
N LEU A 3 -0.57 5.46 -12.65
CA LEU A 3 -0.78 4.01 -12.64
C LEU A 3 -1.18 3.53 -14.04
N LYS A 4 -0.71 2.33 -14.42
CA LYS A 4 -1.14 1.62 -15.62
C LYS A 4 -1.51 0.20 -15.23
N LYS A 5 -2.77 -0.18 -15.45
CA LYS A 5 -3.30 -1.52 -15.14
C LYS A 5 -3.03 -1.95 -13.67
N GLY A 6 -3.09 -1.01 -12.73
CA GLY A 6 -2.83 -1.24 -11.31
C GLY A 6 -1.39 -0.93 -10.87
N ASP A 7 -0.41 -0.99 -11.78
CA ASP A 7 0.99 -0.76 -11.41
C ASP A 7 1.38 0.71 -11.48
N ALA A 8 2.08 1.20 -10.48
CA ALA A 8 2.69 2.53 -10.52
C ALA A 8 3.88 2.53 -11.49
N VAL A 9 3.88 3.46 -12.45
CA VAL A 9 4.90 3.52 -13.53
C VAL A 9 5.70 4.82 -13.54
N SER A 10 5.20 5.88 -12.88
CA SER A 10 5.89 7.18 -12.85
C SER A 10 5.50 8.04 -11.64
N ILE A 11 6.45 8.85 -11.18
CA ILE A 11 6.23 9.90 -10.17
C ILE A 11 6.60 11.25 -10.77
N ASN A 12 5.73 12.25 -10.62
CA ASN A 12 5.93 13.62 -11.10
C ASN A 12 6.41 13.69 -12.57
N GLY A 13 5.79 12.88 -13.43
CA GLY A 13 6.10 12.84 -14.87
C GLY A 13 7.35 12.03 -15.26
N LYS A 14 8.14 11.54 -14.31
CA LYS A 14 9.34 10.71 -14.57
C LYS A 14 8.99 9.23 -14.51
N ILE A 15 9.22 8.50 -15.60
CA ILE A 15 9.06 7.04 -15.65
C ILE A 15 10.19 6.40 -14.85
N LEU A 16 9.84 5.46 -13.97
CA LEU A 16 10.77 4.81 -13.04
C LEU A 16 10.57 3.30 -13.10
N SER A 17 11.64 2.55 -12.85
CA SER A 17 11.51 1.12 -12.56
C SER A 17 10.84 0.91 -11.20
N PRO A 18 10.20 -0.24 -10.93
CA PRO A 18 9.50 -0.48 -9.67
C PRO A 18 10.36 -0.24 -8.42
N ALA A 19 11.61 -0.71 -8.44
CA ALA A 19 12.54 -0.54 -7.31
C ALA A 19 12.89 0.94 -7.06
N ILE A 20 13.15 1.71 -8.13
CA ILE A 20 13.47 3.14 -8.00
C ILE A 20 12.23 3.92 -7.57
N LEU A 21 11.06 3.56 -8.08
CA LEU A 21 9.79 4.18 -7.70
C LEU A 21 9.54 4.01 -6.20
N LEU A 22 9.64 2.78 -5.69
CA LEU A 22 9.45 2.51 -4.27
C LEU A 22 10.50 3.23 -3.42
N ALA A 23 11.78 3.20 -3.80
CA ALA A 23 12.83 3.93 -3.10
C ALA A 23 12.56 5.45 -3.05
N GLN A 24 12.02 6.03 -4.13
CA GLN A 24 11.65 7.45 -4.15
C GLN A 24 10.44 7.75 -3.26
N LEU A 25 9.45 6.85 -3.20
CA LEU A 25 8.33 6.98 -2.26
C LEU A 25 8.80 6.88 -0.80
N ASN A 26 9.76 6.00 -0.51
CA ASN A 26 10.39 5.89 0.82
C ASN A 26 11.06 7.21 1.22
N GLN A 27 11.74 7.88 0.29
CA GLN A 27 12.34 9.18 0.58
C GLN A 27 11.28 10.23 0.95
N TYR A 28 10.17 10.29 0.19
CA TYR A 28 9.08 11.22 0.52
C TYR A 28 8.44 10.92 1.87
N GLU A 29 8.28 9.66 2.21
CA GLU A 29 7.75 9.25 3.50
C GLU A 29 8.70 9.67 4.65
N TYR A 30 10.00 9.38 4.52
CA TYR A 30 11.03 9.80 5.47
C TYR A 30 11.03 11.32 5.71
N ASP A 31 11.03 12.10 4.62
CA ASP A 31 11.08 13.57 4.69
C ASP A 31 9.85 14.17 5.38
N ASN A 32 8.72 13.44 5.42
CA ASN A 32 7.44 13.93 5.94
C ASN A 32 6.94 13.19 7.19
N GLY A 33 7.65 12.16 7.67
CA GLY A 33 7.27 11.37 8.84
C GLY A 33 5.95 10.61 8.69
N ILE A 34 5.60 10.22 7.45
CA ILE A 34 4.44 9.37 7.15
C ILE A 34 4.81 7.92 7.51
N GLY A 35 3.85 7.00 7.58
CA GLY A 35 4.19 5.59 7.42
C GLY A 35 4.38 4.75 8.68
N ARG A 36 4.34 5.36 9.87
CA ARG A 36 4.54 4.69 11.16
C ARG A 36 3.26 4.03 11.66
N LEU A 37 3.38 2.79 12.08
CA LEU A 37 2.29 2.01 12.65
C LEU A 37 2.76 1.28 13.91
N ASP A 38 2.08 1.51 15.03
CA ASP A 38 2.27 0.79 16.30
C ASP A 38 1.02 -0.04 16.54
N LEU A 39 1.16 -1.36 16.52
CA LEU A 39 0.03 -2.29 16.54
C LEU A 39 0.31 -3.51 17.42
N VAL A 40 -0.77 -4.11 17.92
CA VAL A 40 -0.75 -5.43 18.53
C VAL A 40 -1.39 -6.42 17.57
N GLU A 41 -0.61 -7.38 17.07
CA GLU A 41 -1.06 -8.37 16.09
C GLU A 41 -1.21 -9.78 16.69
N ASN A 42 -1.92 -10.64 15.96
CA ASN A 42 -2.10 -12.05 16.32
C ASN A 42 -1.22 -12.90 15.40
N HIS A 43 -0.22 -13.56 15.96
CA HIS A 43 0.63 -14.50 15.22
C HIS A 43 -0.13 -15.78 14.90
N PHE A 44 0.24 -16.43 13.80
CA PHE A 44 -0.32 -17.71 13.38
C PHE A 44 -0.25 -18.79 14.49
N ILE A 45 0.82 -18.78 15.30
CA ILE A 45 1.02 -19.71 16.42
C ILE A 45 0.19 -19.38 17.67
N GLY A 46 -0.74 -18.43 17.61
CA GLY A 46 -1.75 -18.17 18.65
C GLY A 46 -1.31 -17.22 19.77
N MET A 47 -0.21 -16.50 19.60
CA MET A 47 0.28 -15.49 20.56
C MET A 47 0.17 -14.08 19.97
N LYS A 48 0.12 -13.07 20.85
CA LYS A 48 0.11 -11.67 20.45
C LYS A 48 1.50 -11.06 20.58
N SER A 49 1.86 -10.19 19.64
CA SER A 49 3.04 -9.32 19.73
C SER A 49 2.62 -7.86 19.61
N ARG A 50 3.45 -6.95 20.12
CA ARG A 50 3.34 -5.52 19.84
C ARG A 50 4.55 -5.11 19.03
N ASP A 51 4.33 -4.64 17.82
CA ASP A 51 5.39 -4.31 16.88
C ASP A 51 5.18 -2.90 16.32
N ILE A 52 6.31 -2.28 15.99
CA ILE A 52 6.35 -0.97 15.35
C ILE A 52 6.88 -1.19 13.94
N TYR A 53 6.07 -0.80 12.96
CA TYR A 53 6.41 -0.87 11.55
C TYR A 53 6.57 0.54 10.98
N GLU A 54 7.57 0.70 10.13
CA GLU A 54 7.67 1.83 9.20
C GLU A 54 7.40 1.26 7.81
N THR A 55 6.19 1.50 7.27
CA THR A 55 5.80 0.96 5.97
C THR A 55 6.20 1.93 4.87
N SER A 56 7.47 1.81 4.49
CA SER A 56 8.13 2.72 3.58
C SER A 56 7.46 2.75 2.22
N GLY A 57 7.07 3.93 1.74
CA GLY A 57 6.49 4.19 0.41
C GLY A 57 5.15 3.48 0.08
N GLY A 58 4.86 2.35 0.72
CA GLY A 58 3.69 1.52 0.52
C GLY A 58 2.40 2.22 0.93
N ILE A 59 2.43 3.05 1.99
CA ILE A 59 1.26 3.84 2.39
C ILE A 59 0.91 4.90 1.33
N ILE A 60 1.91 5.57 0.75
CA ILE A 60 1.69 6.51 -0.35
C ILE A 60 1.16 5.77 -1.58
N LEU A 61 1.75 4.62 -1.89
CA LEU A 61 1.37 3.79 -3.02
C LEU A 61 -0.07 3.29 -2.91
N LEU A 62 -0.44 2.72 -1.76
CA LEU A 62 -1.78 2.21 -1.47
C LEU A 62 -2.83 3.33 -1.53
N THR A 63 -2.52 4.49 -0.94
CA THR A 63 -3.42 5.65 -0.95
C THR A 63 -3.69 6.11 -2.38
N ALA A 64 -2.64 6.24 -3.20
CA ALA A 64 -2.80 6.64 -4.58
C ALA A 64 -3.46 5.56 -5.45
N HIS A 65 -3.21 4.27 -5.18
CA HIS A 65 -3.88 3.16 -5.86
C HIS A 65 -5.39 3.22 -5.61
N ARG A 66 -5.81 3.32 -4.34
CA ARG A 66 -7.22 3.47 -3.97
C ARG A 66 -7.86 4.74 -4.54
N ALA A 67 -7.11 5.84 -4.63
CA ALA A 67 -7.59 7.08 -5.24
C ALA A 67 -7.86 6.95 -6.76
N ILE A 68 -7.11 6.11 -7.48
CA ILE A 68 -7.41 5.80 -8.89
C ILE A 68 -8.55 4.80 -9.01
N GLU A 69 -8.61 3.80 -8.12
CA GLU A 69 -9.69 2.82 -8.11
C GLU A 69 -11.06 3.45 -7.85
N SER A 70 -11.14 4.47 -6.99
CA SER A 70 -12.39 5.18 -6.72
C SER A 70 -12.97 5.89 -7.94
N LEU A 71 -12.17 6.11 -8.99
CA LEU A 71 -12.58 6.72 -10.26
C LEU A 71 -12.81 5.69 -11.37
N THR A 72 -12.15 4.53 -11.29
CA THR A 72 -12.06 3.58 -12.41
C THR A 72 -12.79 2.27 -12.18
N LEU A 73 -13.04 1.90 -10.92
CA LEU A 73 -13.80 0.70 -10.59
C LEU A 73 -15.29 1.01 -10.48
N ASP A 74 -16.11 0.08 -11.00
CA ASP A 74 -17.53 0.04 -10.66
C ASP A 74 -17.71 -0.25 -9.17
N ARG A 75 -18.81 0.26 -8.62
CA ARG A 75 -19.17 0.09 -7.20
C ARG A 75 -19.18 -1.38 -6.76
N GLY A 76 -19.76 -2.28 -7.54
CA GLY A 76 -19.85 -3.70 -7.17
C GLY A 76 -18.48 -4.37 -7.12
N VAL A 77 -17.61 -4.02 -8.06
CA VAL A 77 -16.21 -4.51 -8.10
C VAL A 77 -15.40 -3.96 -6.93
N ALA A 78 -15.57 -2.67 -6.60
CA ALA A 78 -14.87 -2.06 -5.47
C ALA A 78 -15.25 -2.72 -4.13
N HIS A 79 -16.55 -2.96 -3.89
CA HIS A 79 -17.02 -3.65 -2.69
C HIS A 79 -16.48 -5.08 -2.60
N LEU A 80 -16.57 -5.86 -3.69
CA LEU A 80 -16.04 -7.22 -3.73
C LEU A 80 -14.54 -7.25 -3.46
N LYS A 81 -13.78 -6.31 -4.03
CA LYS A 81 -12.34 -6.20 -3.78
C LYS A 81 -12.05 -5.95 -2.30
N ASP A 82 -12.73 -5.01 -1.67
CA ASP A 82 -12.52 -4.69 -0.25
C ASP A 82 -12.91 -5.85 0.68
N GLU A 83 -13.89 -6.69 0.30
CA GLU A 83 -14.23 -7.92 1.01
C GLU A 83 -13.14 -9.00 0.90
N LEU A 84 -12.49 -9.12 -0.25
CA LEU A 84 -11.44 -10.13 -0.50
C LEU A 84 -10.07 -9.72 0.07
N MET A 85 -9.81 -8.42 0.21
CA MET A 85 -8.52 -7.90 0.67
C MET A 85 -8.06 -8.48 2.02
N PRO A 86 -8.90 -8.57 3.07
CA PRO A 86 -8.51 -9.19 4.35
C PRO A 86 -8.12 -10.66 4.21
N CYS A 87 -8.88 -11.45 3.44
CA CYS A 87 -8.56 -12.86 3.21
C CYS A 87 -7.21 -13.01 2.48
N TYR A 88 -6.92 -12.14 1.52
CA TYR A 88 -5.63 -12.14 0.85
C TYR A 88 -4.48 -11.73 1.78
N ALA A 89 -4.72 -10.78 2.69
CA ALA A 89 -3.72 -10.37 3.68
C ALA A 89 -3.39 -11.50 4.66
N GLU A 90 -4.39 -12.27 5.11
CA GLU A 90 -4.19 -13.45 5.97
C GLU A 90 -3.39 -14.57 5.29
N LEU A 91 -3.46 -14.69 3.96
CA LEU A 91 -2.65 -15.67 3.23
C LEU A 91 -1.16 -15.28 3.12
N ILE A 92 -0.85 -13.99 3.26
CA ILE A 92 0.53 -13.47 3.21
C ILE A 92 1.17 -13.45 4.60
N TYR A 93 0.36 -13.15 5.62
CA TYR A 93 0.76 -13.05 7.02
C TYR A 93 1.10 -14.43 7.61
#